data_AF-A0A953NLB8-F1
#
_entry.id   AF-A0A953NLB8-F1
#
_cell.length_a   1.000
_cell.length_b   1.000
_cell.length_c   1.000
_cell.angle_alpha   90.00
_cell.angle_beta   90.00
_cell.angle_gamma   90.00
#
_symmetry.space_group_name_H-M   'P 1'
#
loop_
_entity.id
_entity.type
_entity.pdbx_description
1 polymer ?
#
loop_
_entity_poly.entity_id
_entity_poly.type
_entity_poly.pdbx_seq_one_letter_code
_entity_poly.pdbx_strand_id
1 'polypeptide(L)'
;MRSKVQGVGAGDSNAILAGGILPRRAMRLGFLAAALAAVVVLGLSGLAPSAAAGGAPDAAAGAKTFKTNCVMCHGEDGKGTPTGQALKVADLTSDAVQKLPVAELVKVVTNGKNNMPPFKATLNADQIQGVVAYVRQLGKKK
;
A
#
# COMPACT_ATOMS: atom_id res chain seq x y z
N MET A 1 78.72 -17.76 -31.90
CA MET A 1 79.52 -16.63 -31.39
C MET A 1 78.88 -16.15 -30.09
N ARG A 2 79.64 -16.16 -28.98
CA ARG A 2 79.46 -15.44 -27.69
C ARG A 2 78.15 -15.69 -26.91
N SER A 3 78.19 -16.39 -25.76
CA SER A 3 78.57 -15.88 -24.43
C SER A 3 77.58 -14.81 -23.92
N LYS A 4 76.68 -15.13 -22.98
CA LYS A 4 76.86 -15.16 -21.50
C LYS A 4 76.75 -13.77 -20.88
N VAL A 5 76.27 -13.74 -19.61
CA VAL A 5 76.26 -12.64 -18.62
C VAL A 5 74.87 -11.95 -18.51
N GLN A 6 74.01 -12.15 -17.48
CA GLN A 6 74.10 -12.02 -16.00
C GLN A 6 74.33 -10.60 -15.44
N GLY A 7 73.48 -10.19 -14.48
CA GLY A 7 73.74 -9.13 -13.49
C GLY A 7 73.70 -7.72 -14.07
N VAL A 8 73.29 -6.64 -13.39
CA VAL A 8 73.32 -6.19 -11.99
C VAL A 8 72.39 -4.94 -11.99
N GLY A 9 71.58 -4.61 -10.98
CA GLY A 9 71.96 -4.35 -9.59
C GLY A 9 72.37 -2.87 -9.42
N ALA A 10 71.44 -2.01 -8.99
CA ALA A 10 71.62 -0.78 -8.20
C ALA A 10 70.26 -0.04 -8.15
N GLY A 11 69.70 0.38 -7.02
CA GLY A 11 70.27 0.47 -5.70
C GLY A 11 69.18 0.49 -4.63
N ASP A 12 69.54 -0.18 -3.55
CA ASP A 12 68.95 -0.16 -2.24
C ASP A 12 69.00 1.25 -1.65
N SER A 13 67.90 1.71 -1.07
CA SER A 13 67.89 2.48 0.18
C SER A 13 66.48 2.63 0.73
N ASN A 14 66.15 1.71 1.65
CA ASN A 14 65.75 2.07 3.00
C ASN A 14 64.34 2.70 3.20
N ALA A 15 63.36 1.86 3.53
CA ALA A 15 62.41 2.14 4.61
C ALA A 15 61.68 0.85 5.03
N ILE A 16 62.36 0.09 5.88
CA ILE A 16 61.76 -0.95 6.73
C ILE A 16 61.02 -0.21 7.86
N LEU A 17 59.89 -0.78 8.32
CA LEU A 17 59.19 -0.58 9.62
C LEU A 17 58.09 0.50 9.71
N ALA A 18 56.84 0.08 9.49
CA ALA A 18 55.77 0.23 10.49
C ALA A 18 54.58 -0.66 10.10
N GLY A 19 54.12 -1.46 11.06
CA GLY A 19 53.11 -2.50 10.87
C GLY A 19 51.72 -1.96 10.47
N GLY A 20 51.01 -2.77 9.70
CA GLY A 20 49.64 -2.47 9.29
C GLY A 20 49.06 -3.61 8.46
N ILE A 21 48.79 -4.75 9.10
CA ILE A 21 47.95 -5.81 8.55
C ILE A 21 46.55 -5.22 8.38
N LEU A 22 46.23 -4.70 7.19
CA LEU A 22 44.89 -4.20 6.90
C LEU A 22 43.90 -5.39 6.93
N PRO A 23 42.88 -5.36 7.79
CA PRO A 23 41.95 -6.47 7.94
C PRO A 23 41.02 -6.57 6.72
N ARG A 24 40.95 -7.78 6.14
CA ARG A 24 40.04 -8.20 5.05
C ARG A 24 38.52 -8.07 5.35
N ARG A 25 38.13 -7.33 6.39
CA ARG A 25 36.73 -7.18 6.85
C ARG A 25 35.94 -6.08 6.13
N ALA A 26 36.57 -5.27 5.28
CA ALA A 26 35.93 -4.12 4.65
C ALA A 26 35.11 -4.41 3.37
N MET A 27 34.86 -5.69 3.02
CA MET A 27 34.17 -6.05 1.76
C MET A 27 32.84 -6.78 1.94
N ARG A 28 32.18 -6.67 3.11
CA ARG A 28 30.84 -7.26 3.34
C ARG A 28 29.80 -6.29 3.91
N LEU A 29 30.07 -4.99 3.94
CA LEU A 29 29.18 -3.96 4.53
C LEU A 29 28.72 -2.88 3.52
N GLY A 30 28.77 -3.15 2.21
CA GLY A 30 28.37 -2.20 1.16
C GLY A 30 27.02 -2.47 0.47
N PHE A 31 26.33 -3.57 0.78
CA PHE A 31 25.11 -3.99 0.06
C PHE A 31 23.79 -3.79 0.84
N LEU A 32 23.84 -3.36 2.11
CA LEU A 32 22.62 -3.17 2.92
C LEU A 32 22.02 -1.75 2.87
N ALA A 33 22.75 -0.76 2.36
CA ALA A 33 22.27 0.63 2.33
C ALA A 33 21.46 1.00 1.07
N ALA A 34 21.53 0.21 0.00
CA ALA A 34 20.86 0.51 -1.27
C ALA A 34 19.40 -0.02 -1.34
N ALA A 35 18.97 -0.88 -0.42
CA ALA A 35 17.64 -1.48 -0.43
C ALA A 35 16.54 -0.62 0.24
N LEU A 36 16.90 0.39 1.03
CA LEU A 36 15.92 1.23 1.76
C LEU A 36 15.45 2.46 0.97
N ALA A 37 16.22 2.94 -0.01
CA ALA A 37 15.84 4.11 -0.82
C ALA A 37 14.81 3.78 -1.91
N ALA A 38 14.72 2.52 -2.37
CA ALA A 38 13.78 2.11 -3.42
C ALA A 38 12.33 1.91 -2.92
N VAL A 39 12.13 1.70 -1.61
CA VAL A 39 10.78 1.47 -1.04
C VAL A 39 10.02 2.78 -0.83
N VAL A 40 10.72 3.91 -0.64
CA VAL A 40 10.08 5.21 -0.38
C VAL A 40 9.52 5.86 -1.67
N VAL A 41 10.08 5.55 -2.84
CA VAL A 41 9.61 6.12 -4.13
C VAL A 41 8.45 5.32 -4.74
N LEU A 42 8.27 4.03 -4.38
CA LEU A 42 7.10 3.25 -4.81
C LEU A 42 5.83 3.49 -3.97
N GLY A 43 5.90 4.29 -2.91
CA GLY A 43 4.75 4.61 -2.05
C GLY A 43 3.87 5.77 -2.54
N LEU A 44 4.29 6.51 -3.57
CA LEU A 44 3.69 7.79 -3.96
C LEU A 44 3.09 7.82 -5.37
N SER A 45 2.77 6.67 -5.98
CA SER A 45 2.17 6.61 -7.33
C SER A 45 0.66 6.29 -7.35
N GLY A 46 -0.04 6.46 -6.24
CA GLY A 46 -1.45 6.07 -6.10
C GLY A 46 -2.49 7.20 -6.07
N LEU A 47 -2.08 8.46 -5.99
CA LEU A 47 -3.01 9.59 -5.88
C LEU A 47 -3.44 10.09 -7.27
N ALA A 48 -4.09 9.23 -8.05
CA ALA A 48 -4.82 9.69 -9.22
C ALA A 48 -6.04 10.49 -8.72
N PRO A 49 -6.22 11.76 -9.12
CA PRO A 49 -7.47 12.47 -8.87
C PRO A 49 -8.56 11.74 -9.65
N SER A 50 -9.51 11.12 -8.94
CA SER A 50 -10.76 10.69 -9.58
C SER A 50 -11.47 11.95 -10.04
N ALA A 51 -11.47 12.17 -11.35
CA ALA A 51 -12.24 13.24 -11.98
C ALA A 51 -13.70 13.11 -11.52
N ALA A 52 -14.20 14.17 -10.89
CA ALA A 52 -15.62 14.34 -10.66
C ALA A 52 -16.29 14.51 -12.02
N ALA A 53 -16.77 13.41 -12.60
CA ALA A 53 -17.62 13.42 -13.76
C ALA A 53 -19.00 13.00 -13.27
N GLY A 54 -20.01 13.86 -13.49
CA GLY A 54 -21.42 13.61 -13.19
C GLY A 54 -22.04 12.48 -14.05
N GLY A 55 -21.39 11.32 -14.06
CA GLY A 55 -21.87 10.08 -14.64
C GLY A 55 -22.58 9.21 -13.58
N ALA A 56 -23.23 8.15 -14.04
CA ALA A 56 -23.84 7.17 -13.16
C ALA A 56 -22.80 6.61 -12.16
N PRO A 57 -23.20 6.28 -10.92
CA PRO A 57 -22.27 5.79 -9.91
C PRO A 57 -21.51 4.55 -10.38
N ASP A 58 -20.19 4.68 -10.48
CA ASP A 58 -19.31 3.62 -10.93
C ASP A 58 -19.06 2.62 -9.79
N ALA A 59 -19.70 1.46 -9.88
CA ALA A 59 -19.55 0.39 -8.91
C ALA A 59 -18.14 -0.24 -8.90
N ALA A 60 -17.39 -0.18 -10.01
CA ALA A 60 -16.02 -0.68 -10.06
C ALA A 60 -15.06 0.26 -9.31
N ALA A 61 -15.21 1.57 -9.49
CA ALA A 61 -14.55 2.57 -8.65
C ALA A 61 -14.97 2.44 -7.18
N GLY A 62 -16.27 2.26 -6.95
CA GLY A 62 -16.85 1.99 -5.62
C GLY A 62 -16.26 0.76 -4.92
N ALA A 63 -16.01 -0.33 -5.65
CA ALA A 63 -15.38 -1.53 -5.12
C ALA A 63 -13.96 -1.25 -4.60
N LYS A 64 -13.18 -0.42 -5.30
CA LYS A 64 -11.83 -0.02 -4.85
C LYS A 64 -11.92 0.79 -3.56
N THR A 65 -12.80 1.78 -3.51
CA THR A 65 -13.02 2.60 -2.30
C THR A 65 -13.50 1.74 -1.13
N PHE A 66 -14.41 0.79 -1.37
CA PHE A 66 -14.90 -0.14 -0.36
C PHE A 66 -13.77 -1.03 0.18
N LYS A 67 -12.90 -1.54 -0.70
CA LYS A 67 -11.74 -2.33 -0.31
C LYS A 67 -10.79 -1.57 0.62
N THR A 68 -10.56 -0.29 0.33
CA THR A 68 -9.66 0.55 1.13
C THR A 68 -10.25 0.95 2.47
N ASN A 69 -11.56 1.27 2.52
CA ASN A 69 -12.13 1.98 3.68
C ASN A 69 -13.14 1.16 4.50
N CYS A 70 -13.73 0.10 3.92
CA CYS A 70 -14.91 -0.56 4.50
C CYS A 70 -14.66 -2.02 4.88
N VAL A 71 -13.77 -2.72 4.16
CA VAL A 71 -13.54 -4.17 4.31
C VAL A 71 -13.09 -4.57 5.71
N MET A 72 -12.33 -3.72 6.42
CA MET A 72 -11.85 -4.03 7.77
C MET A 72 -12.99 -4.44 8.73
N CYS A 73 -14.16 -3.79 8.58
CA CYS A 73 -15.34 -4.08 9.40
C CYS A 73 -16.41 -4.85 8.64
N HIS A 74 -16.64 -4.54 7.36
CA HIS A 74 -17.73 -5.13 6.58
C HIS A 74 -17.36 -6.42 5.84
N GLY A 75 -16.08 -6.77 5.74
CA GLY A 75 -15.60 -7.92 4.96
C GLY A 75 -15.68 -7.68 3.46
N GLU A 76 -14.96 -8.48 2.66
CA GLU A 76 -15.01 -8.38 1.19
C GLU A 76 -16.36 -8.86 0.64
N ASP A 77 -17.02 -9.75 1.36
CA ASP A 77 -18.35 -10.29 1.07
C ASP A 77 -19.51 -9.42 1.63
N GLY A 78 -19.19 -8.40 2.42
CA GLY A 78 -20.19 -7.50 3.02
C GLY A 78 -20.94 -8.08 4.21
N LYS A 79 -20.60 -9.29 4.69
CA LYS A 79 -21.31 -9.95 5.80
C LYS A 79 -20.85 -9.50 7.19
N GLY A 80 -19.75 -8.76 7.25
CA GLY A 80 -19.12 -8.32 8.48
C GLY A 80 -17.98 -9.25 8.92
N THR A 81 -16.83 -8.66 9.25
CA THR A 81 -15.70 -9.38 9.85
C THR A 81 -15.98 -9.69 11.33
N PRO A 82 -15.23 -10.59 11.99
CA PRO A 82 -15.37 -10.80 13.44
C PRO A 82 -15.25 -9.49 14.25
N THR A 83 -14.33 -8.61 13.86
CA THR A 83 -14.19 -7.27 14.43
C THR A 83 -15.43 -6.41 14.16
N GLY A 84 -15.95 -6.42 12.93
CA GLY A 84 -17.18 -5.71 12.59
C GLY A 84 -18.40 -6.20 13.37
N GLN A 85 -18.53 -7.50 13.58
CA GLN A 85 -19.61 -8.10 14.34
C GLN A 85 -19.57 -7.68 15.82
N ALA A 86 -18.38 -7.59 16.42
CA ALA A 86 -18.22 -7.01 17.76
C ALA A 86 -18.68 -5.55 17.85
N LEU A 87 -18.52 -4.79 16.76
CA LEU A 87 -19.02 -3.42 16.61
C LEU A 87 -20.48 -3.34 16.14
N LYS A 88 -21.16 -4.49 15.98
CA LYS A 88 -22.55 -4.61 15.51
C LYS A 88 -22.77 -4.01 14.12
N VAL A 89 -21.84 -4.22 13.19
CA VAL A 89 -22.07 -3.87 11.78
C VAL A 89 -23.22 -4.70 11.20
N ALA A 90 -23.97 -4.10 10.27
CA ALA A 90 -25.01 -4.81 9.55
C ALA A 90 -24.41 -5.71 8.45
N ASP A 91 -25.05 -6.84 8.20
CA ASP A 91 -24.83 -7.62 6.99
C ASP A 91 -25.37 -6.85 5.79
N LEU A 92 -24.46 -6.38 4.95
CA LEU A 92 -24.77 -5.58 3.76
C LEU A 92 -25.51 -6.39 2.70
N THR A 93 -25.45 -7.72 2.73
CA THR A 93 -26.18 -8.61 1.82
C THR A 93 -27.61 -8.91 2.29
N SER A 94 -27.94 -8.55 3.53
CA SER A 94 -29.28 -8.78 4.10
C SER A 94 -30.36 -7.97 3.40
N ASP A 95 -31.57 -8.52 3.36
CA ASP A 95 -32.74 -7.84 2.82
C ASP A 95 -33.04 -6.51 3.52
N ALA A 96 -32.75 -6.43 4.83
CA ALA A 96 -32.94 -5.21 5.61
C ALA A 96 -32.09 -4.06 5.06
N VAL A 97 -30.84 -4.31 4.66
CA VAL A 97 -29.97 -3.30 4.05
C VAL A 97 -30.29 -3.10 2.57
N GLN A 98 -30.53 -4.18 1.83
CA GLN A 98 -30.77 -4.15 0.39
C GLN A 98 -32.14 -3.56 0.00
N LYS A 99 -33.08 -3.41 0.93
CA LYS A 99 -34.37 -2.72 0.70
C LYS A 99 -34.35 -1.24 1.12
N LEU A 100 -33.32 -0.77 1.82
CA LEU A 100 -33.20 0.66 2.14
C LEU A 100 -33.14 1.49 0.86
N PRO A 101 -33.56 2.76 0.87
CA PRO A 101 -33.38 3.65 -0.27
C PRO A 101 -31.90 4.04 -0.43
N VAL A 102 -31.45 4.26 -1.68
CA VAL A 102 -30.05 4.64 -1.97
C VAL A 102 -29.63 5.90 -1.22
N ALA A 103 -30.52 6.90 -1.15
CA ALA A 103 -30.27 8.13 -0.41
C ALA A 103 -29.98 7.89 1.09
N GLU A 104 -30.59 6.88 1.70
CA GLU A 104 -30.33 6.54 3.10
C GLU A 104 -28.97 5.89 3.28
N LEU A 105 -28.59 4.96 2.38
CA LEU A 105 -27.25 4.37 2.39
C LEU A 105 -26.16 5.44 2.20
N VAL A 106 -26.37 6.39 1.29
CA VAL A 106 -25.48 7.53 1.08
C VAL A 106 -25.34 8.35 2.36
N LYS A 107 -26.45 8.67 3.04
CA LYS A 107 -26.41 9.41 4.31
C LYS A 107 -25.64 8.65 5.39
N VAL A 108 -25.82 7.34 5.50
CA VAL A 108 -25.10 6.50 6.47
C VAL A 108 -23.59 6.50 6.19
N VAL A 109 -23.17 6.35 4.93
CA VAL A 109 -21.74 6.42 4.58
C VAL A 109 -21.18 7.83 4.84
N THR A 110 -21.95 8.86 4.49
CA THR A 110 -21.53 10.27 4.63
C THR A 110 -21.34 10.66 6.10
N ASN A 111 -22.32 10.33 6.94
CA ASN A 111 -22.40 10.80 8.33
C ASN A 111 -21.99 9.76 9.38
N GLY A 112 -21.77 8.51 8.96
CA GLY A 112 -21.59 7.40 9.89
C GLY A 112 -22.91 6.97 10.54
N LYS A 113 -22.86 5.85 11.26
CA LYS A 113 -23.97 5.32 12.04
C LYS A 113 -23.46 4.43 13.16
N ASN A 114 -23.87 4.70 14.40
CA ASN A 114 -23.39 3.98 15.58
C ASN A 114 -21.85 3.99 15.66
N ASN A 115 -21.22 2.83 15.59
CA ASN A 115 -19.76 2.65 15.62
C ASN A 115 -19.09 2.88 14.25
N MET A 116 -19.85 3.10 13.18
CA MET A 116 -19.31 3.43 11.86
C MET A 116 -18.96 4.93 11.80
N PRO A 117 -17.70 5.30 11.55
CA PRO A 117 -17.28 6.69 11.47
C PRO A 117 -17.88 7.40 10.22
N PRO A 118 -17.99 8.74 10.24
CA PRO A 118 -18.37 9.52 9.07
C PRO A 118 -17.25 9.53 8.02
N PHE A 119 -17.60 9.39 6.74
CA PHE A 119 -16.63 9.44 5.64
C PHE A 119 -16.65 10.74 4.83
N LYS A 120 -17.52 11.71 5.16
CA LYS A 120 -17.60 13.00 4.44
C LYS A 120 -16.32 13.83 4.41
N ALA A 121 -15.39 13.60 5.35
CA ALA A 121 -14.11 14.29 5.40
C ALA A 121 -13.03 13.61 4.54
N THR A 122 -13.25 12.35 4.16
CA THR A 122 -12.25 11.50 3.49
C THR A 122 -12.65 11.15 2.06
N LEU A 123 -13.96 11.04 1.80
CA LEU A 123 -14.51 10.65 0.51
C LEU A 123 -15.34 11.78 -0.08
N ASN A 124 -15.22 11.98 -1.39
CA ASN A 124 -16.08 12.89 -2.14
C ASN A 124 -17.45 12.24 -2.46
N ALA A 125 -18.38 13.03 -2.99
CA ALA A 125 -19.74 12.57 -3.29
C ALA A 125 -19.76 11.38 -4.26
N ASP A 126 -18.97 11.41 -5.33
CA ASP A 126 -18.94 10.37 -6.35
C ASP A 126 -18.39 9.05 -5.79
N GLN A 127 -17.38 9.11 -4.94
CA GLN A 127 -16.85 7.94 -4.24
C GLN A 127 -17.89 7.33 -3.30
N ILE A 128 -18.63 8.16 -2.57
CA ILE A 128 -19.70 7.67 -1.68
C ILE A 128 -20.80 7.00 -2.50
N GLN A 129 -21.24 7.63 -3.60
CA GLN A 129 -22.24 7.06 -4.50
C GLN A 129 -21.76 5.74 -5.12
N GLY A 130 -20.49 5.67 -5.55
CA GLY A 130 -19.86 4.46 -6.07
C GLY A 130 -19.84 3.33 -5.05
N VAL A 131 -19.45 3.61 -3.80
CA VAL A 131 -19.47 2.62 -2.71
C VAL A 131 -20.88 2.07 -2.50
N VAL A 132 -21.89 2.94 -2.46
CA VAL A 132 -23.28 2.52 -2.30
C VAL A 132 -23.75 1.66 -3.49
N ALA A 133 -23.36 2.00 -4.72
CA ALA A 133 -23.63 1.17 -5.89
C ALA A 133 -22.96 -0.21 -5.80
N TYR A 134 -21.72 -0.28 -5.31
CA TYR A 134 -21.05 -1.56 -5.04
C TYR A 134 -21.77 -2.38 -3.97
N VAL A 135 -22.20 -1.75 -2.87
CA VAL A 135 -22.98 -2.41 -1.80
C VAL A 135 -24.26 -3.06 -2.36
N ARG A 136 -24.94 -2.43 -3.33
CA ARG A 136 -26.10 -3.05 -4.01
C ARG A 136 -25.75 -4.29 -4.81
N GLN A 137 -24.54 -4.36 -5.37
CA GLN A 137 -24.10 -5.54 -6.09
C GLN A 137 -23.83 -6.70 -5.14
N LEU A 138 -23.32 -6.44 -3.93
CA LEU A 138 -23.09 -7.49 -2.92
C LEU A 138 -24.37 -8.26 -2.59
N GLY A 139 -25.50 -7.57 -2.46
CA GLY A 139 -26.81 -8.22 -2.21
C GLY A 139 -27.36 -9.03 -3.37
N LYS A 140 -26.84 -8.85 -4.59
CA LYS A 140 -27.23 -9.62 -5.80
C LYS A 140 -26.36 -10.86 -6.01
N LYS A 141 -25.19 -10.94 -5.38
CA LYS A 141 -24.22 -12.04 -5.49
C LYS A 141 -24.45 -13.14 -4.44
N LYS A 142 -25.70 -13.28 -3.96
CA LYS A 142 -26.08 -14.26 -2.91
C LYS A 142 -25.86 -15.69 -3.38
#